data_AF-A0A930R4M8-F1
#
_entry.id   AF-A0A930R4M8-F1
#
_cell.length_a   1.000
_cell.length_b   1.000
_cell.length_c   1.000
_cell.angle_alpha   90.00
_cell.angle_beta   90.00
_cell.angle_gamma   90.00
#
_symmetry.space_group_name_H-M   'P 1'
#
loop_
_entity.id
_entity.type
_entity.pdbx_description
1 polymer ?
#
loop_
_entity_poly.entity_id
_entity_poly.type
_entity_poly.pdbx_seq_one_letter_code
_entity_poly.pdbx_strand_id
1 'polypeptide(L)'
;MANIRDAVDAVIAAIMAQKDYLTAVDAKTGDGDHGLNMARGFTAAEERLADLPADAPLAEVLHEIGRAFIENVGGAAGPLYGIAFVRAGEAVGANTRLDVAGFEKLFSAGIDAIQRRGKAVRGDKTML
;
A
#
# COMPACT_ATOMS: atom_id res chain seq x y z
N MET A 1 1.66 -20.91 8.58
CA MET A 1 2.18 -19.64 9.13
C MET A 1 1.61 -18.55 8.25
N ALA A 2 1.03 -17.50 8.82
CA ALA A 2 0.55 -16.38 8.02
C ALA A 2 1.73 -15.76 7.26
N ASN A 3 1.69 -15.78 5.94
CA ASN A 3 2.71 -15.15 5.10
C ASN A 3 2.25 -13.73 4.71
N ILE A 4 3.11 -12.95 4.05
CA ILE A 4 2.75 -11.59 3.63
C ILE A 4 1.55 -11.58 2.65
N ARG A 5 1.36 -12.64 1.86
CA ARG A 5 0.23 -12.74 0.91
C ARG A 5 -1.10 -12.83 1.66
N ASP A 6 -1.17 -13.61 2.74
CA ASP A 6 -2.38 -13.67 3.56
C ASP A 6 -2.78 -12.29 4.11
N ALA A 7 -1.78 -11.47 4.48
CA ALA A 7 -2.02 -10.09 4.93
C ALA A 7 -2.49 -9.19 3.77
N VAL A 8 -1.90 -9.34 2.58
CA VAL A 8 -2.30 -8.58 1.38
C VAL A 8 -3.71 -8.97 0.94
N ASP A 9 -4.05 -10.24 0.92
CA ASP A 9 -5.39 -10.75 0.58
C ASP A 9 -6.44 -10.21 1.55
N ALA A 10 -6.12 -10.18 2.85
CA ALA A 10 -6.99 -9.57 3.85
C ALA A 10 -7.21 -8.07 3.62
N VAL A 11 -6.17 -7.34 3.19
CA VAL A 11 -6.28 -5.91 2.84
C VAL A 11 -7.11 -5.72 1.57
N ILE A 12 -6.89 -6.53 0.53
CA ILE A 12 -7.68 -6.49 -0.72
C ILE A 12 -9.15 -6.70 -0.39
N ALA A 13 -9.48 -7.75 0.38
CA ALA A 13 -10.85 -8.04 0.79
C ALA A 13 -11.47 -6.88 1.58
N ALA A 14 -10.72 -6.27 2.51
CA ALA A 14 -11.19 -5.14 3.29
C ALA A 14 -11.46 -3.89 2.42
N ILE A 15 -10.56 -3.58 1.48
CA ILE A 15 -10.72 -2.44 0.56
C ILE A 15 -11.93 -2.66 -0.35
N MET A 16 -12.10 -3.87 -0.89
CA MET A 16 -13.25 -4.19 -1.73
C MET A 16 -14.56 -4.06 -0.97
N ALA A 17 -14.62 -4.55 0.27
CA ALA A 17 -15.81 -4.44 1.11
C ALA A 17 -16.13 -3.00 1.53
N GLN A 18 -15.11 -2.13 1.64
CA GLN A 18 -15.27 -0.75 2.09
C GLN A 18 -15.22 0.29 0.96
N LYS A 19 -15.12 -0.15 -0.30
CA LYS A 19 -14.97 0.72 -1.48
C LYS A 19 -15.99 1.87 -1.49
N ASP A 20 -17.27 1.56 -1.37
CA ASP A 20 -18.33 2.57 -1.45
C ASP A 20 -18.31 3.51 -0.24
N TYR A 21 -17.95 3.00 0.95
CA TYR A 21 -17.78 3.82 2.14
C TYR A 21 -16.62 4.81 1.99
N LEU A 22 -15.46 4.36 1.50
CA LEU A 22 -14.29 5.21 1.27
C LEU A 22 -14.59 6.31 0.25
N THR A 23 -15.27 5.96 -0.86
CA THR A 23 -15.77 6.94 -1.84
C THR A 23 -16.74 7.94 -1.21
N ALA A 24 -17.68 7.49 -0.38
CA ALA A 24 -18.64 8.37 0.27
C ALA A 24 -18.01 9.31 1.31
N VAL A 25 -16.96 8.87 2.01
CA VAL A 25 -16.18 9.72 2.92
C VAL A 25 -15.40 10.77 2.13
N ASP A 26 -14.73 10.35 1.06
CA ASP A 26 -13.93 11.23 0.22
C ASP A 26 -14.79 12.30 -0.48
N ALA A 27 -15.98 11.94 -0.97
CA ALA A 27 -16.91 12.87 -1.60
C ALA A 27 -17.37 14.03 -0.69
N LYS A 28 -17.21 13.90 0.64
CA LYS A 28 -17.55 14.99 1.58
C LYS A 28 -16.51 16.11 1.59
N THR A 29 -15.27 15.84 1.20
CA THR A 29 -14.16 16.81 1.31
C THR A 29 -13.20 16.81 0.11
N GLY A 30 -13.39 15.92 -0.86
CA GLY A 30 -12.59 15.69 -2.06
C GLY A 30 -13.49 15.47 -3.27
N ASP A 31 -13.03 14.68 -4.23
CA ASP A 31 -13.73 14.40 -5.50
C ASP A 31 -14.51 13.08 -5.49
N GLY A 32 -14.38 12.26 -4.44
CA GLY A 32 -15.16 11.05 -4.24
C GLY A 32 -14.61 9.83 -4.97
N ASP A 33 -13.36 9.88 -5.42
CA ASP A 33 -12.76 8.79 -6.18
C ASP A 33 -11.92 7.84 -5.32
N HIS A 34 -11.68 8.15 -4.04
CA HIS A 34 -10.71 7.42 -3.23
C HIS A 34 -10.98 5.91 -3.14
N GLY A 35 -12.21 5.49 -2.84
CA GLY A 35 -12.56 4.07 -2.75
C GLY A 35 -12.35 3.33 -4.07
N LEU A 36 -12.76 3.93 -5.19
CA LEU A 36 -12.54 3.40 -6.54
C LEU A 36 -11.05 3.28 -6.87
N ASN A 37 -10.27 4.30 -6.50
CA ASN A 37 -8.82 4.33 -6.69
C ASN A 37 -8.10 3.23 -5.90
N MET A 38 -8.47 3.03 -4.63
CA MET A 38 -7.90 1.97 -3.80
C MET A 38 -8.26 0.59 -4.33
N ALA A 39 -9.52 0.36 -4.72
CA ALA A 39 -9.95 -0.91 -5.32
C ALA A 39 -9.16 -1.22 -6.60
N ARG A 40 -9.01 -0.23 -7.50
CA ARG A 40 -8.23 -0.39 -8.73
C ARG A 40 -6.77 -0.73 -8.46
N GLY A 41 -6.13 -0.05 -7.51
CA GLY A 41 -4.73 -0.31 -7.14
C GLY A 41 -4.52 -1.71 -6.57
N PHE A 42 -5.41 -2.14 -5.68
CA PHE A 42 -5.31 -3.45 -5.06
C PHE A 42 -5.70 -4.61 -5.98
N THR A 43 -6.62 -4.43 -6.92
CA THR A 43 -6.86 -5.41 -8.01
C THR A 43 -5.63 -5.56 -8.89
N ALA A 44 -5.01 -4.45 -9.32
CA ALA A 44 -3.77 -4.53 -10.10
C ALA A 44 -2.61 -5.18 -9.32
N ALA A 45 -2.57 -4.99 -8.00
CA ALA A 45 -1.61 -5.67 -7.14
C ALA A 45 -1.90 -7.18 -7.05
N GLU A 46 -3.16 -7.58 -6.88
CA GLU A 46 -3.59 -8.98 -6.86
C GLU A 46 -3.17 -9.73 -8.13
N GLU A 47 -3.41 -9.12 -9.30
CA GLU A 47 -3.02 -9.68 -10.61
C GLU A 47 -1.50 -9.90 -10.70
N ARG A 48 -0.69 -8.91 -10.32
CA ARG A 48 0.77 -9.03 -10.33
C ARG A 48 1.29 -10.08 -9.35
N LEU A 49 0.67 -10.16 -8.17
CA LEU A 49 1.05 -11.12 -7.15
C LEU A 49 0.68 -12.56 -7.58
N ALA A 50 -0.35 -12.75 -8.39
CA ALA A 50 -0.71 -14.06 -8.92
C ALA A 50 0.37 -14.64 -9.86
N ASP A 51 1.14 -13.77 -10.54
CA ASP A 51 2.23 -14.18 -11.43
C ASP A 51 3.54 -14.51 -10.67
N LEU A 52 3.65 -14.10 -9.40
CA LEU A 52 4.83 -14.36 -8.58
C LEU A 52 4.81 -15.77 -7.96
N PRO A 53 5.98 -16.43 -7.81
CA PRO A 53 6.10 -17.68 -7.06
C PRO A 53 5.54 -17.56 -5.63
N ALA A 54 5.03 -18.66 -5.08
CA ALA A 54 4.49 -18.69 -3.72
C ALA A 54 5.53 -18.29 -2.65
N ASP A 55 6.81 -18.55 -2.93
CA ASP A 55 7.97 -18.25 -2.10
C ASP A 55 8.73 -16.99 -2.53
N ALA A 56 8.09 -16.13 -3.34
CA ALA A 56 8.68 -14.86 -3.76
C ALA A 56 9.20 -14.04 -2.55
N PRO A 57 10.40 -13.45 -2.64
CA PRO A 57 10.96 -12.63 -1.58
C PRO A 57 10.03 -11.49 -1.16
N LEU A 58 9.99 -11.18 0.14
CA LEU A 58 9.16 -10.09 0.69
C LEU A 58 9.37 -8.76 -0.03
N ALA A 59 10.62 -8.43 -0.37
CA ALA A 59 10.95 -7.20 -1.10
C ALA A 59 10.25 -7.14 -2.46
N GLU A 60 10.22 -8.26 -3.19
CA GLU A 60 9.60 -8.35 -4.51
C GLU A 60 8.09 -8.19 -4.42
N VAL A 61 7.45 -8.87 -3.45
CA VAL A 61 6.01 -8.71 -3.16
C VAL A 61 5.66 -7.23 -2.91
N LEU A 62 6.41 -6.56 -2.03
CA LEU A 62 6.18 -5.15 -1.70
C LEU A 62 6.43 -4.23 -2.92
N HIS A 63 7.46 -4.50 -3.71
CA HIS A 63 7.74 -3.72 -4.91
C HIS A 63 6.62 -3.86 -5.95
N GLU A 64 6.07 -5.05 -6.17
CA GLU A 64 5.01 -5.24 -7.14
C GLU A 64 3.69 -4.57 -6.72
N ILE A 65 3.35 -4.58 -5.42
CA ILE A 65 2.24 -3.77 -4.90
C ILE A 65 2.50 -2.29 -5.17
N GLY A 66 3.71 -1.80 -4.87
CA GLY A 66 4.06 -0.39 -5.08
C GLY A 66 3.95 0.03 -6.55
N ARG A 67 4.46 -0.80 -7.47
CA ARG A 67 4.35 -0.56 -8.91
C ARG A 67 2.91 -0.59 -9.41
N ALA A 68 2.09 -1.53 -8.91
CA ALA A 68 0.67 -1.58 -9.22
C ALA A 68 -0.01 -0.24 -8.92
N PHE A 69 0.26 0.33 -7.75
CA PHE A 69 -0.29 1.63 -7.36
C PHE A 69 0.23 2.80 -8.20
N ILE A 70 1.54 2.84 -8.48
CA ILE A 70 2.15 3.90 -9.29
C ILE A 70 1.55 3.94 -10.70
N GLU A 71 1.33 2.78 -11.30
CA GLU A 71 0.90 2.67 -12.69
C GLU A 71 -0.62 2.75 -12.88
N ASN A 72 -1.39 2.26 -11.90
CA ASN A 72 -2.84 2.09 -12.07
C ASN A 72 -3.67 3.07 -11.27
N VAL A 73 -3.13 3.77 -10.27
CA VAL A 73 -3.92 4.65 -9.39
C VAL A 73 -3.61 6.11 -9.68
N GLY A 74 -4.66 6.87 -10.00
CA GLY A 74 -4.61 8.32 -10.20
C GLY A 74 -4.64 9.11 -8.89
N GLY A 75 -4.66 10.44 -9.01
CA GLY A 75 -4.73 11.34 -7.86
C GLY A 75 -3.51 11.26 -6.94
N ALA A 76 -3.67 11.67 -5.68
CA ALA A 76 -2.59 11.65 -4.70
C ALA A 76 -2.27 10.22 -4.19
N ALA A 77 -3.26 9.33 -4.16
CA ALA A 77 -3.13 8.00 -3.56
C ALA A 77 -2.08 7.13 -4.28
N GLY A 78 -2.09 7.10 -5.61
CA GLY A 78 -1.16 6.28 -6.40
C GLY A 78 0.32 6.53 -6.08
N PRO A 79 0.84 7.75 -6.26
CA PRO A 79 2.25 8.03 -5.96
C PRO A 79 2.60 7.94 -4.48
N LEU A 80 1.64 8.13 -3.54
CA LEU A 80 1.90 8.06 -2.09
C LEU A 80 1.96 6.62 -1.57
N TYR A 81 0.93 5.80 -1.84
CA TYR A 81 0.97 4.38 -1.46
C TYR A 81 2.05 3.64 -2.26
N GLY A 82 2.16 3.94 -3.54
CA GLY A 82 3.18 3.37 -4.41
C GLY A 82 4.60 3.54 -3.87
N ILE A 83 4.98 4.78 -3.51
CA ILE A 83 6.32 5.02 -2.95
C ILE A 83 6.49 4.39 -1.56
N ALA A 84 5.42 4.34 -0.76
CA ALA A 84 5.46 3.72 0.56
C ALA A 84 5.85 2.23 0.47
N PHE A 85 5.18 1.49 -0.41
CA PHE A 85 5.45 0.07 -0.65
C PHE A 85 6.83 -0.16 -1.27
N VAL A 86 7.24 0.68 -2.23
CA VAL A 86 8.58 0.60 -2.82
C VAL A 86 9.66 0.78 -1.75
N ARG A 87 9.56 1.81 -0.90
CA ARG A 87 10.55 2.05 0.15
C ARG A 87 10.52 1.01 1.27
N ALA A 88 9.35 0.45 1.57
CA ALA A 88 9.26 -0.69 2.47
C ALA A 88 10.01 -1.92 1.89
N GLY A 89 9.84 -2.21 0.60
CA GLY A 89 10.57 -3.28 -0.10
C GLY A 89 12.09 -3.08 -0.07
N GLU A 90 12.56 -1.86 -0.32
CA GLU A 90 13.99 -1.50 -0.23
C GLU A 90 14.56 -1.61 1.19
N ALA A 91 13.70 -1.44 2.21
CA ALA A 91 14.11 -1.62 3.60
C ALA A 91 14.28 -3.10 3.98
N VAL A 92 13.79 -4.06 3.21
CA VAL A 92 13.97 -5.49 3.48
C VAL A 92 15.45 -5.87 3.36
N GLY A 93 16.06 -6.27 4.47
CA GLY A 93 17.38 -6.89 4.53
C GLY A 93 17.31 -8.38 4.90
N ALA A 94 18.45 -9.07 4.85
CA ALA A 94 18.56 -10.53 5.05
C ALA A 94 17.91 -11.08 6.35
N ASN A 95 17.87 -10.27 7.41
CA ASN A 95 17.30 -10.66 8.71
C ASN A 95 15.89 -10.08 8.96
N THR A 96 15.23 -9.53 7.95
CA THR A 96 13.89 -8.96 8.12
C THR A 96 12.89 -10.08 8.28
N ARG A 97 12.13 -10.03 9.39
CA ARG A 97 11.10 -11.00 9.73
C ARG A 97 9.75 -10.29 9.79
N LEU A 98 8.65 -11.01 9.62
CA LEU A 98 7.30 -10.45 9.82
C LEU A 98 6.92 -10.52 11.30
N ASP A 99 7.71 -9.85 12.13
CA ASP A 99 7.48 -9.63 13.56
C ASP A 99 7.38 -8.12 13.85
N VAL A 100 7.19 -7.75 15.12
CA VAL A 100 7.00 -6.34 15.51
C VAL A 100 8.13 -5.44 15.02
N ALA A 101 9.39 -5.87 15.17
CA ALA A 101 10.56 -5.08 14.77
C ALA A 101 10.67 -4.97 13.25
N GLY A 102 10.34 -6.04 12.52
CA GLY A 102 10.27 -5.98 11.07
C GLY A 102 9.16 -5.06 10.57
N PHE A 103 7.97 -5.14 11.15
CA PHE A 103 6.87 -4.22 10.80
C PHE A 103 7.23 -2.78 11.11
N GLU A 104 7.78 -2.48 12.30
CA GLU A 104 8.26 -1.14 12.65
C GLU A 104 9.19 -0.59 11.56
N LYS A 105 10.20 -1.38 11.16
CA LYS A 105 11.14 -1.00 10.10
C LYS A 105 10.45 -0.71 8.76
N LEU A 106 9.54 -1.58 8.32
CA LEU A 106 8.86 -1.45 7.03
C LEU A 106 7.89 -0.26 7.02
N PHE A 107 7.11 -0.08 8.10
CA PHE A 107 6.19 1.05 8.23
C PHE A 107 6.94 2.37 8.33
N SER A 108 8.01 2.45 9.12
CA SER A 108 8.85 3.66 9.20
C SER A 108 9.37 4.08 7.82
N ALA A 109 9.89 3.12 7.03
CA ALA A 109 10.37 3.42 5.68
C ALA A 109 9.25 3.95 4.77
N GLY A 110 8.06 3.35 4.83
CA GLY A 110 6.90 3.79 4.05
C GLY A 110 6.36 5.16 4.47
N ILE A 111 6.24 5.41 5.79
CA ILE A 111 5.79 6.68 6.37
C ILE A 111 6.74 7.82 5.98
N ASP A 112 8.06 7.60 6.13
CA ASP A 112 9.07 8.58 5.73
C ASP A 112 8.96 8.91 4.24
N ALA A 113 8.68 7.90 3.41
CA ALA A 113 8.51 8.08 1.96
C ALA A 113 7.28 8.93 1.63
N ILE A 114 6.14 8.65 2.25
CA ILE A 114 4.91 9.44 2.11
C ILE A 114 5.16 10.87 2.55
N GLN A 115 5.81 11.06 3.70
CA GLN A 115 6.09 12.39 4.25
C GLN A 115 7.00 13.19 3.32
N ARG A 116 8.08 12.61 2.79
CA ARG A 116 8.97 13.28 1.84
C ARG A 116 8.28 13.62 0.53
N ARG A 117 7.39 12.74 0.04
CA ARG A 117 6.68 12.93 -1.23
C ARG A 117 5.56 13.96 -1.13
N GLY A 118 4.73 13.86 -0.08
CA GLY A 118 3.54 14.68 0.14
C GLY A 118 3.79 15.93 0.97
N LYS A 119 4.92 16.03 1.67
CA LYS A 119 5.30 17.12 2.59
C LYS A 119 4.32 17.33 3.76
N ALA A 120 3.42 16.38 3.99
CA ALA A 120 2.43 16.45 5.06
C ALA A 120 3.08 16.37 6.44
N VAL A 121 2.52 17.10 7.39
CA VAL A 121 2.90 17.07 8.80
C VAL A 121 1.69 16.72 9.66
N ARG A 122 1.96 16.37 10.92
CA ARG A 122 0.91 16.08 11.91
C ARG A 122 -0.06 17.26 11.99
N GLY A 123 -1.34 16.98 11.75
CA GLY A 123 -2.40 17.98 11.80
C GLY A 123 -2.98 18.35 10.43
N ASP A 124 -2.31 18.00 9.32
CA ASP A 124 -2.77 18.32 7.96
C ASP A 124 -4.01 17.52 7.51
N LYS A 125 -4.49 16.59 8.36
CA LYS A 125 -5.64 15.71 8.08
C LYS A 125 -5.41 14.90 6.80
N THR A 126 -4.30 14.18 6.78
CA THR A 126 -3.96 13.23 5.71
C THR A 126 -3.93 11.80 6.26
N MET A 127 -3.40 10.85 5.49
CA MET A 127 -3.10 9.51 6.01
C MET A 127 -1.97 9.50 7.07
N LEU A 128 -1.16 10.56 7.14
CA LEU A 128 -0.12 10.81 8.14
C LEU A 128 -0.63 11.66 9.32
#